data_AF-A0A814G5M9-F1
#
_entry.id   AF-A0A814G5M9-F1
#
_cell.length_a   1.000
_cell.length_b   1.000
_cell.length_c   1.000
_cell.angle_alpha   90.00
_cell.angle_beta   90.00
_cell.angle_gamma   90.00
#
_symmetry.space_group_name_H-M   'P 1'
#
loop_
_entity.id
_entity.type
_entity.pdbx_description
1 polymer ?
#
loop_
_entity_poly.entity_id
_entity_poly.type
_entity_poly.pdbx_seq_one_letter_code
_entity_poly.pdbx_strand_id
1 'polypeptide(L)'
;MKNHVTLDNITTIQFDHGSVENRNEWLIQALPNLNHLILSTVDLPSPDSQSADLLNKRIRRLDIDSTDSLLEQLTEISYDYFSNVEHIYFKVKHGLDNGFQNYADIVKKILKNFKSLERLIIRSFSGTATLRSIRDLTNILEHSDMIEIKKKFQMKQFDGWVLFLKDG
;
A
#
# COMPACT_ATOMS: atom_id res chain seq x y z
N MET A 1 4.39 -5.43 -42.47
CA MET A 1 3.32 -5.00 -41.54
C MET A 1 3.98 -4.51 -40.26
N LYS A 2 3.80 -3.24 -39.90
CA LYS A 2 4.16 -2.76 -38.55
C LYS A 2 3.01 -3.14 -37.63
N ASN A 3 3.24 -4.05 -36.70
CA ASN A 3 2.29 -4.27 -35.61
C ASN A 3 2.25 -2.99 -34.78
N HIS A 4 1.14 -2.26 -34.84
CA HIS A 4 0.86 -1.22 -33.86
C HIS A 4 0.56 -1.90 -32.54
N VAL A 5 1.57 -1.96 -31.67
CA VAL A 5 1.39 -2.37 -30.29
C VAL A 5 0.61 -1.27 -29.59
N THR A 6 -0.60 -1.55 -29.14
CA THR A 6 -1.34 -0.68 -28.23
C THR A 6 -1.13 -1.16 -26.80
N LEU A 7 -1.20 -0.24 -25.83
CA LEU A 7 -0.98 -0.55 -24.41
C LEU A 7 -2.30 -0.72 -23.64
N ASP A 8 -3.43 -0.82 -24.35
CA ASP A 8 -4.78 -0.82 -23.76
C ASP A 8 -5.03 -2.00 -22.83
N ASN A 9 -4.34 -3.12 -23.03
CA ASN A 9 -4.49 -4.31 -22.20
C ASN A 9 -3.63 -4.29 -20.93
N ILE A 10 -2.80 -3.27 -20.75
CA ILE A 10 -1.92 -3.17 -19.58
C ILE A 10 -2.68 -2.50 -18.44
N THR A 11 -2.89 -3.27 -17.36
CA THR A 11 -3.58 -2.82 -16.15
C THR A 11 -2.65 -2.64 -14.97
N THR A 12 -1.42 -3.17 -15.06
CA THR A 12 -0.47 -3.25 -13.94
C THR A 12 0.87 -2.66 -14.35
N ILE A 13 1.46 -1.88 -13.45
CA ILE A 13 2.85 -1.42 -13.55
C ILE A 13 3.59 -1.65 -12.23
N GLN A 14 4.87 -1.93 -12.33
CA GLN A 14 5.76 -2.12 -11.20
C GLN A 14 6.93 -1.14 -11.29
N PHE A 15 7.22 -0.49 -10.17
CA PHE A 15 8.43 0.31 -9.99
C PHE A 15 9.30 -0.35 -8.92
N ASP A 16 10.54 -0.68 -9.29
CA ASP A 16 11.46 -1.45 -8.45
C ASP A 16 12.54 -0.62 -7.76
N HIS A 17 12.75 0.61 -8.22
CA HIS A 17 13.75 1.53 -7.69
C HIS A 17 13.54 2.95 -8.21
N GLY A 18 14.00 3.93 -7.44
CA GLY A 18 14.04 5.34 -7.82
C GLY A 18 12.71 6.08 -7.61
N SER A 19 12.61 7.28 -8.18
CA SER A 19 11.41 8.13 -8.08
C SER A 19 10.45 7.89 -9.25
N VAL A 20 9.16 7.78 -8.95
CA VAL A 20 8.10 7.67 -9.95
C VAL A 20 8.00 8.94 -10.80
N GLU A 21 8.21 10.11 -10.19
CA GLU A 21 7.84 11.44 -10.72
C GLU A 21 8.61 11.84 -11.98
N ASN A 22 9.90 11.47 -12.09
CA ASN A 22 10.76 12.03 -13.14
C ASN A 22 10.99 11.13 -14.36
N ARG A 23 10.75 9.81 -14.25
CA ARG A 23 11.12 8.85 -15.32
C ARG A 23 9.94 8.14 -15.95
N ASN A 24 8.78 8.16 -15.28
CA ASN A 24 7.70 7.24 -15.59
C ASN A 24 6.36 7.93 -15.86
N GLU A 25 6.30 9.26 -15.81
CA GLU A 25 5.07 9.99 -16.06
C GLU A 25 4.49 9.73 -17.46
N TRP A 26 5.33 9.78 -18.50
CA TRP A 26 4.94 9.45 -19.87
C TRP A 26 4.36 8.04 -19.98
N LEU A 27 4.87 7.10 -19.19
CA LEU A 27 4.41 5.73 -19.16
C LEU A 27 3.04 5.64 -18.49
N ILE A 28 2.84 6.31 -17.35
CA ILE A 28 1.53 6.37 -16.66
C ILE A 28 0.46 6.98 -17.59
N GLN A 29 0.80 8.05 -18.31
CA GLN A 29 -0.11 8.68 -19.26
C GLN A 29 -0.50 7.76 -20.42
N ALA A 30 0.45 6.96 -20.92
CA ALA A 30 0.25 6.02 -22.02
C ALA A 30 -0.56 4.77 -21.65
N LEU A 31 -0.91 4.57 -20.38
CA LEU A 31 -1.62 3.38 -19.87
C LEU A 31 -3.06 3.74 -19.46
N PRO A 32 -4.04 3.70 -20.38
CA PRO A 32 -5.40 4.18 -20.12
C PRO A 32 -6.17 3.33 -19.11
N ASN A 33 -5.85 2.04 -19.02
CA ASN A 33 -6.53 1.06 -18.15
C ASN A 33 -5.70 0.67 -16.92
N LEU A 34 -4.64 1.42 -16.62
CA LEU A 34 -3.83 1.21 -15.43
C LEU A 34 -4.71 1.31 -14.18
N ASN A 35 -4.71 0.27 -13.35
CA ASN A 35 -5.47 0.25 -12.10
C ASN A 35 -4.74 -0.45 -10.94
N HIS A 36 -3.60 -1.09 -11.22
CA HIS A 36 -2.80 -1.81 -10.25
C HIS A 36 -1.37 -1.29 -10.28
N LEU A 37 -0.90 -0.83 -9.13
CA LEU A 37 0.44 -0.32 -8.94
C LEU A 37 1.21 -1.22 -7.97
N ILE A 38 2.42 -1.60 -8.34
CA ILE A 38 3.35 -2.32 -7.47
C ILE A 38 4.55 -1.41 -7.20
N LEU A 39 4.82 -1.15 -5.92
CA LEU A 39 5.90 -0.28 -5.47
C LEU A 39 6.90 -1.07 -4.64
N SER A 40 8.14 -1.12 -5.09
CA SER A 40 9.24 -1.75 -4.37
C SER A 40 10.40 -0.76 -4.29
N THR A 41 10.85 -0.38 -3.08
CA THR A 41 12.04 0.48 -2.90
C THR A 41 12.05 1.76 -3.75
N VAL A 42 10.93 2.48 -3.75
CA VAL A 42 10.69 3.66 -4.59
C VAL A 42 10.25 4.85 -3.76
N ASP A 43 10.57 6.05 -4.24
CA ASP A 43 10.00 7.28 -3.70
C ASP A 43 8.67 7.56 -4.39
N LEU A 44 7.65 7.85 -3.58
CA LEU A 44 6.36 8.24 -4.09
C LEU A 44 6.47 9.60 -4.79
N PRO A 45 5.71 9.82 -5.88
CA PRO A 45 5.65 11.14 -6.48
C PRO A 45 5.11 12.15 -5.48
N SER A 46 5.62 13.38 -5.53
CA SER A 46 5.14 14.50 -4.71
C SER A 46 3.62 14.60 -4.78
N PRO A 47 2.91 14.87 -3.66
CA PRO A 47 1.46 15.02 -3.63
C PRO A 47 0.89 15.98 -4.67
N ASP A 48 1.62 17.05 -4.99
CA ASP A 48 1.20 18.09 -5.93
C ASP A 48 1.60 17.80 -7.39
N SER A 49 2.20 16.63 -7.66
CA SER A 49 2.66 16.25 -8.99
C SER A 49 1.53 15.74 -9.88
N GLN A 50 1.65 15.93 -11.20
CA GLN A 50 0.70 15.39 -12.17
C GLN A 50 0.66 13.85 -12.14
N SER A 51 1.80 13.19 -11.84
CA SER A 51 1.85 11.74 -11.62
C SER A 51 1.01 11.31 -10.43
N ALA A 52 1.06 12.02 -9.30
CA ALA A 52 0.22 11.76 -8.14
C ALA A 52 -1.27 11.85 -8.48
N ASP A 53 -1.70 12.91 -9.14
CA ASP A 53 -3.08 13.10 -9.57
C ASP A 53 -3.60 11.94 -10.45
N LEU A 54 -2.77 11.51 -11.41
CA LEU A 54 -3.12 10.41 -12.31
C LEU A 54 -3.23 9.08 -11.57
N LEU A 55 -2.26 8.78 -10.70
CA LEU A 55 -2.27 7.56 -9.90
C LEU A 55 -3.46 7.55 -8.92
N ASN A 56 -3.76 8.68 -8.28
CA ASN A 56 -4.89 8.82 -7.37
C ASN A 56 -6.23 8.53 -8.06
N LYS A 57 -6.41 8.97 -9.31
CA LYS A 57 -7.64 8.75 -10.08
C LYS A 57 -7.82 7.33 -10.59
N ARG A 58 -6.71 6.63 -10.87
CA ARG A 58 -6.73 5.37 -11.64
C ARG A 58 -6.49 4.12 -10.80
N ILE A 59 -5.63 4.22 -9.80
CA ILE A 59 -5.20 3.05 -9.04
C ILE A 59 -6.28 2.64 -8.05
N ARG A 60 -6.69 1.38 -8.16
CA ARG A 60 -7.61 0.68 -7.26
C ARG A 60 -6.90 -0.36 -6.41
N ARG A 61 -5.78 -0.88 -6.90
CA ARG A 61 -4.96 -1.86 -6.19
C ARG A 61 -3.53 -1.37 -6.04
N LEU A 62 -3.02 -1.44 -4.82
CA LEU A 62 -1.67 -1.05 -4.46
C LEU A 62 -0.96 -2.21 -3.75
N ASP A 63 0.11 -2.71 -4.36
CA ASP A 63 0.99 -3.68 -3.72
C ASP A 63 2.30 -2.96 -3.34
N ILE A 64 2.70 -3.06 -2.07
CA ILE A 64 3.89 -2.39 -1.52
C ILE A 64 4.86 -3.46 -1.01
N ASP A 65 5.99 -3.63 -1.71
CA ASP A 65 7.12 -4.43 -1.25
C ASP A 65 8.13 -3.52 -0.53
N SER A 66 7.92 -3.37 0.77
CA SER A 66 8.39 -2.20 1.50
C SER A 66 9.88 -2.18 1.82
N THR A 67 10.45 -0.98 1.77
CA THR A 67 11.50 -0.50 2.68
C THR A 67 10.85 0.36 3.77
N ASP A 68 11.54 0.64 4.87
CA ASP A 68 10.98 1.49 5.95
C ASP A 68 10.70 2.93 5.49
N SER A 69 11.49 3.45 4.55
CA SER A 69 11.32 4.81 3.99
C SER A 69 10.01 5.03 3.24
N LEU A 70 9.56 4.04 2.45
CA LEU A 70 8.31 4.13 1.71
C LEU A 70 7.10 4.15 2.66
N LEU A 71 7.24 3.53 3.84
CA LEU A 71 6.18 3.52 4.83
C LEU A 71 6.01 4.84 5.53
N GLU A 72 7.12 5.46 5.90
CA GLU A 72 7.12 6.79 6.47
C GLU A 72 6.42 7.76 5.50
N GLN A 73 6.79 7.73 4.21
CA GLN A 73 6.11 8.52 3.17
C GLN A 73 4.60 8.26 3.14
N LEU A 74 4.15 7.00 3.14
CA LEU A 74 2.71 6.67 3.15
C LEU A 74 1.95 7.21 4.38
N THR A 75 2.66 7.50 5.48
CA THR A 75 2.05 8.07 6.68
C THR A 75 2.10 9.58 6.79
N GLU A 76 2.97 10.22 6.01
CA GLU A 76 3.09 11.67 5.86
C GLU A 76 2.17 12.20 4.77
N ILE A 77 1.85 11.35 3.80
CA ILE A 77 0.96 11.69 2.71
C ILE A 77 -0.46 11.91 3.24
N SER A 78 -1.03 13.04 2.79
CA SER A 78 -2.33 13.54 3.20
C SER A 78 -3.48 12.62 2.75
N TYR A 79 -4.66 12.92 3.28
CA TYR A 79 -5.92 12.20 3.09
C TYR A 79 -6.32 11.91 1.61
N ASP A 80 -5.77 12.64 0.63
CA ASP A 80 -6.23 12.58 -0.77
C ASP A 80 -5.49 11.57 -1.66
N TYR A 81 -4.28 11.18 -1.26
CA TYR A 81 -3.45 10.29 -2.06
C TYR A 81 -3.92 8.84 -1.98
N PHE A 82 -3.98 8.17 -3.12
CA PHE A 82 -4.54 6.83 -3.28
C PHE A 82 -5.93 6.65 -2.64
N SER A 83 -6.71 7.74 -2.54
CA SER A 83 -8.04 7.71 -1.91
C SER A 83 -9.03 6.76 -2.60
N ASN A 84 -8.83 6.47 -3.89
CA ASN A 84 -9.60 5.49 -4.67
C ASN A 84 -9.10 4.03 -4.54
N VAL A 85 -8.02 3.79 -3.80
CA VAL A 85 -7.50 2.43 -3.63
C VAL A 85 -8.44 1.62 -2.74
N GLU A 86 -8.91 0.52 -3.32
CA GLU A 86 -9.84 -0.45 -2.73
C GLU A 86 -9.08 -1.62 -2.10
N HIS A 87 -7.89 -1.95 -2.62
CA HIS A 87 -7.11 -3.09 -2.19
C HIS A 87 -5.65 -2.73 -1.98
N ILE A 88 -5.15 -3.00 -0.77
CA ILE A 88 -3.74 -2.86 -0.44
C ILE A 88 -3.17 -4.21 -0.05
N TYR A 89 -2.07 -4.58 -0.68
CA TYR A 89 -1.21 -5.66 -0.21
C TYR A 89 0.11 -5.05 0.28
N PHE A 90 0.42 -5.30 1.53
CA PHE A 90 1.56 -4.70 2.20
C PHE A 90 2.51 -5.79 2.69
N LYS A 91 3.74 -5.78 2.19
CA LYS A 91 4.78 -6.72 2.60
C LYS A 91 5.79 -6.01 3.49
N VAL A 92 5.84 -6.43 4.75
CA VAL A 92 6.78 -5.95 5.75
C VAL A 92 8.08 -6.76 5.66
N LYS A 93 9.17 -6.11 5.27
CA LYS A 93 10.53 -6.63 5.45
C LYS A 93 11.06 -6.10 6.77
N HIS A 94 11.65 -6.97 7.59
CA HIS A 94 12.13 -6.60 8.91
C HIS A 94 13.36 -5.68 8.84
N GLY A 95 13.20 -4.43 9.29
CA GLY A 95 14.21 -3.69 10.03
C GLY A 95 13.78 -3.65 11.50
N LEU A 96 14.55 -4.25 12.41
CA LEU A 96 14.21 -4.32 13.85
C LEU A 96 14.31 -2.95 14.55
N ASP A 97 14.68 -1.90 13.83
CA ASP A 97 15.12 -0.64 14.42
C ASP A 97 13.95 0.30 14.74
N ASN A 98 12.82 0.18 14.02
CA ASN A 98 11.66 1.08 14.17
C ASN A 98 10.51 0.52 15.04
N GLY A 99 10.60 -0.74 15.47
CA GLY A 99 9.63 -1.38 16.38
C GLY A 99 8.22 -1.61 15.81
N PHE A 100 7.48 -2.58 16.38
CA PHE A 100 6.13 -2.93 15.92
C PHE A 100 5.09 -1.82 16.14
N GLN A 101 5.35 -0.89 17.05
CA GLN A 101 4.48 0.25 17.31
C GLN A 101 4.39 1.19 16.09
N ASN A 102 5.52 1.44 15.41
CA ASN A 102 5.53 2.28 14.20
C ASN A 102 4.68 1.64 13.09
N TYR A 103 4.87 0.33 12.85
CA TYR A 103 4.03 -0.41 11.89
C TYR A 103 2.55 -0.38 12.27
N ALA A 104 2.20 -0.51 13.55
CA ALA A 104 0.83 -0.36 13.99
C ALA A 104 0.28 1.05 13.67
N ASP A 105 1.06 2.10 13.90
CA ASP A 105 0.66 3.48 13.59
C ASP A 105 0.47 3.71 12.08
N ILE A 106 1.33 3.14 11.25
CA ILE A 106 1.16 3.13 9.78
C ILE A 106 -0.16 2.46 9.39
N VAL A 107 -0.42 1.27 9.92
CA VAL A 107 -1.65 0.51 9.62
C VAL A 107 -2.90 1.29 10.02
N LYS A 108 -2.87 1.93 11.18
CA LYS A 108 -3.97 2.79 11.64
C LYS A 108 -4.23 3.95 10.70
N LYS A 109 -3.18 4.63 10.24
CA LYS A 109 -3.30 5.74 9.28
C LYS A 109 -3.88 5.26 7.95
N ILE A 110 -3.41 4.13 7.42
CA ILE A 110 -3.95 3.54 6.18
C ILE A 110 -5.46 3.25 6.33
N LEU A 111 -5.84 2.51 7.38
CA LEU A 111 -7.24 2.13 7.63
C LEU A 111 -8.16 3.34 7.87
N LYS A 112 -7.61 4.45 8.38
CA LYS A 112 -8.35 5.69 8.61
C LYS A 112 -8.50 6.54 7.35
N ASN A 113 -7.43 6.65 6.55
CA ASN A 113 -7.34 7.66 5.49
C ASN A 113 -7.85 7.16 4.14
N PHE A 114 -7.68 5.86 3.83
CA PHE A 114 -8.11 5.31 2.54
C PHE A 114 -9.62 5.02 2.56
N LYS A 115 -10.46 6.01 2.18
CA LYS A 115 -11.93 5.88 2.28
C LYS A 115 -12.53 4.76 1.42
N SER A 116 -11.95 4.50 0.26
CA SER A 116 -12.41 3.43 -0.64
C SER A 116 -11.86 2.06 -0.27
N LEU A 117 -10.98 1.96 0.73
CA LEU A 117 -10.33 0.70 1.10
C LEU A 117 -11.37 -0.35 1.53
N GLU A 118 -11.39 -1.45 0.80
CA GLU A 118 -12.19 -2.64 1.11
C GLU A 118 -11.34 -3.72 1.77
N ARG A 119 -10.06 -3.79 1.40
CA ARG A 119 -9.17 -4.85 1.85
C ARG A 119 -7.74 -4.35 2.07
N LEU A 120 -7.19 -4.63 3.25
CA LEU A 120 -5.76 -4.49 3.54
C LEU A 120 -5.22 -5.85 3.99
N ILE A 121 -4.21 -6.36 3.28
CA ILE A 121 -3.47 -7.55 3.66
C ILE A 121 -2.06 -7.12 4.05
N ILE A 122 -1.60 -7.56 5.22
CA ILE A 122 -0.24 -7.33 5.69
C ILE A 122 0.44 -8.67 5.86
N ARG A 123 1.54 -8.88 5.15
CA ARG A 123 2.36 -10.09 5.24
C ARG A 123 3.75 -9.72 5.72
N SER A 124 4.23 -10.41 6.74
CA SER A 124 5.65 -10.34 7.11
C SER A 124 6.45 -11.33 6.26
N PHE A 125 7.71 -10.98 5.95
CA PHE A 125 8.63 -11.87 5.26
C PHE A 125 9.96 -11.91 6.03
N SER A 126 10.12 -12.90 6.91
CA SER A 126 11.38 -13.15 7.65
C SER A 126 11.42 -14.54 8.31
N GLY A 127 11.46 -15.65 7.55
CA GLY A 127 11.70 -16.99 8.13
C GLY A 127 10.82 -17.32 9.36
N THR A 128 11.39 -17.91 10.41
CA THR A 128 10.67 -18.21 11.68
C THR A 128 10.29 -16.95 12.49
N ALA A 129 10.93 -15.80 12.24
CA ALA A 129 10.58 -14.53 12.86
C ALA A 129 9.26 -13.95 12.31
N THR A 130 8.81 -14.37 11.13
CA THR A 130 7.57 -13.93 10.48
C THR A 130 6.32 -14.09 11.34
N LEU A 131 6.17 -15.26 11.99
CA LEU A 131 4.97 -15.59 12.77
C LEU A 131 4.85 -14.74 14.02
N ARG A 132 5.97 -14.57 14.74
CA ARG A 132 6.03 -13.73 15.94
C ARG A 132 5.68 -12.30 15.60
N SER A 133 6.18 -11.81 14.47
CA SER A 133 6.06 -10.42 14.04
C SER A 133 4.63 -10.01 13.70
N ILE A 134 3.90 -10.86 12.97
CA ILE A 134 2.48 -10.61 12.73
C ILE A 134 1.67 -10.71 14.02
N ARG A 135 1.99 -11.67 14.91
CA ARG A 135 1.31 -11.78 16.20
C ARG A 135 1.53 -10.54 17.06
N ASP A 136 2.75 -10.02 17.12
CA ASP A 136 3.08 -8.83 17.91
C ASP A 136 2.37 -7.58 17.34
N LEU A 137 2.37 -7.40 16.01
CA LEU A 137 1.59 -6.34 15.35
C LEU A 137 0.10 -6.45 15.67
N THR A 138 -0.49 -7.65 15.52
CA THR A 138 -1.90 -7.89 15.80
C THR A 138 -2.23 -7.60 17.27
N ASN A 139 -1.39 -8.05 18.21
CA ASN A 139 -1.57 -7.78 19.63
C ASN A 139 -1.60 -6.27 19.92
N ILE A 140 -0.68 -5.49 19.33
CA ILE A 140 -0.66 -4.02 19.48
C ILE A 140 -1.96 -3.41 18.93
N LEU A 141 -2.38 -3.83 17.74
CA LEU A 141 -3.59 -3.31 17.11
C LEU A 141 -4.86 -3.66 17.90
N GLU A 142 -4.92 -4.85 18.51
CA GLU A 142 -6.05 -5.27 19.35
C GLU A 142 -6.19 -4.42 20.62
N HIS A 143 -5.06 -4.07 21.25
CA HIS A 143 -5.00 -3.31 22.51
C HIS A 143 -4.88 -1.79 22.31
N SER A 144 -4.85 -1.32 21.06
CA SER A 144 -4.86 0.11 20.73
C SER A 144 -6.28 0.67 20.59
N ASP A 145 -6.43 1.99 20.74
CA ASP A 145 -7.70 2.68 20.52
C ASP A 145 -8.06 2.67 19.02
N MET A 146 -8.79 1.63 18.65
CA MET A 146 -9.19 1.29 17.29
C MET A 146 -10.71 1.27 17.12
N ILE A 147 -11.45 1.94 18.01
CA ILE A 147 -12.91 1.81 18.09
C ILE A 147 -13.56 2.15 16.73
N GLU A 148 -13.15 3.24 16.09
CA GLU A 148 -13.72 3.64 14.79
C GLU A 148 -13.34 2.70 13.65
N ILE A 149 -12.13 2.16 13.67
CA ILE A 149 -11.65 1.24 12.63
C ILE A 149 -12.33 -0.12 12.79
N LYS A 150 -12.48 -0.63 14.02
CA LYS A 150 -13.17 -1.89 14.34
C LYS A 150 -14.67 -1.86 14.03
N LYS A 151 -15.28 -0.68 13.87
CA LYS A 151 -16.67 -0.52 13.36
C LYS A 151 -16.78 -0.68 11.84
N LYS A 152 -15.67 -0.53 11.13
CA LYS A 152 -15.63 -0.52 9.66
C LYS A 152 -14.93 -1.75 9.09
N PHE A 153 -14.01 -2.35 9.84
CA PHE A 153 -13.16 -3.43 9.37
C PHE A 153 -13.12 -4.58 10.38
N GLN A 154 -13.32 -5.78 9.88
CA GLN A 154 -12.96 -7.02 10.56
C GLN A 154 -11.49 -7.32 10.36
N MET A 155 -10.79 -7.55 11.47
CA MET A 155 -9.42 -8.04 11.47
C MET A 155 -9.41 -9.57 11.62
N LYS A 156 -8.69 -10.25 10.73
CA LYS A 156 -8.49 -11.71 10.74
C LYS A 156 -7.01 -12.01 10.67
N GLN A 157 -6.49 -12.71 11.68
CA GLN A 157 -5.10 -13.15 11.73
C GLN A 157 -4.95 -14.56 11.15
N PHE A 158 -3.88 -14.76 10.39
CA PHE A 158 -3.47 -16.03 9.84
C PHE A 158 -1.96 -16.24 10.07
N ASP A 159 -1.48 -17.44 9.76
CA ASP A 159 -0.05 -17.74 9.87
C ASP A 159 0.76 -16.90 8.89
N GLY A 160 1.44 -15.88 9.43
CA GLY A 160 2.36 -15.01 8.71
C GLY A 160 1.71 -13.83 7.98
N TRP A 161 0.41 -13.60 8.17
CA TRP A 161 -0.27 -12.42 7.65
C TRP A 161 -1.53 -12.05 8.44
N VAL A 162 -1.96 -10.80 8.33
CA VAL A 162 -3.21 -10.29 8.88
C VAL A 162 -4.01 -9.60 7.78
N LEU A 163 -5.33 -9.77 7.82
CA LEU A 163 -6.29 -9.22 6.88
C LEU A 163 -7.25 -8.29 7.60
N PHE A 164 -7.41 -7.08 7.08
CA PHE A 164 -8.51 -6.19 7.39
C PHE A 164 -9.48 -6.20 6.21
N LEU A 165 -10.73 -6.53 6.49
CA LEU A 165 -11.81 -6.58 5.49
C LEU A 165 -12.91 -5.63 5.92
N LYS A 166 -13.32 -4.72 5.03
CA LYS A 166 -14.41 -3.78 5.30
C LYS A 166 -15.71 -4.55 5.51
N ASP A 167 -16.47 -4.16 6.53
CA ASP A 167 -17.83 -4.65 6.72
C ASP A 167 -18.71 -4.13 5.57
N GLY A 168 -19.40 -5.05 4.90
CA GLY A 168 -20.27 -4.78 3.75
C GLY A 168 -21.53 -4.00 4.10
#